data_AF-A0A4Q5QYA6-F1
#
_entry.id   AF-A0A4Q5QYA6-F1
#
_cell.length_a   1.000
_cell.length_b   1.000
_cell.length_c   1.000
_cell.angle_alpha   90.00
_cell.angle_beta   90.00
_cell.angle_gamma   90.00
#
_symmetry.space_group_name_H-M   'P 1'
#
loop_
_entity.id
_entity.type
_entity.pdbx_description
1 polymer ?
#
loop_
_entity_poly.entity_id
_entity_poly.type
_entity_poly.pdbx_seq_one_letter_code
_entity_poly.pdbx_strand_id
1 'polypeptide(L)'
;MPPRSLLLALCTLPALPLAAQQSPTPTDTIAARALPSATVVGYGQRLPLRRTAAGVGVIDQSVIQRFNENSLASAVNTLPGVRLEERATASYRISVRGSTLRSPFGVRNVKLYYFDIPFTEANGTSPLNILDAAQLGRIEVLKGPAGSVYGAGTG
;
A
#
# COMPACT_ATOMS: atom_id res chain seq x y z
N MET A 1 36.92 15.34 -87.79
CA MET A 1 38.14 15.35 -86.95
C MET A 1 37.80 15.97 -85.59
N PRO A 2 38.41 15.48 -84.50
CA PRO A 2 37.98 15.55 -83.07
C PRO A 2 38.48 16.87 -82.40
N PRO A 3 38.51 17.12 -81.06
CA PRO A 3 38.40 16.18 -79.92
C PRO A 3 37.77 16.67 -78.57
N ARG A 4 37.49 15.65 -77.71
CA ARG A 4 37.82 15.47 -76.27
C ARG A 4 37.79 16.67 -75.29
N SER A 5 37.15 16.47 -74.12
CA SER A 5 37.67 16.67 -72.73
C SER A 5 36.49 16.79 -71.74
N LEU A 6 35.94 15.71 -71.19
CA LEU A 6 36.20 15.21 -69.83
C LEU A 6 36.73 16.25 -68.83
N LEU A 7 35.86 16.79 -67.97
CA LEU A 7 36.25 17.51 -66.74
C LEU A 7 35.16 17.42 -65.68
N LEU A 8 35.41 16.53 -64.71
CA LEU A 8 35.15 16.65 -63.27
C LEU A 8 33.97 17.54 -62.84
N ALA A 9 32.80 16.94 -62.59
CA ALA A 9 31.76 17.53 -61.74
C ALA A 9 31.62 16.69 -60.47
N LEU A 10 32.56 16.88 -59.55
CA LEU A 10 32.49 16.43 -58.16
C LEU A 10 31.37 17.24 -57.47
N CYS A 11 30.13 16.79 -57.66
CA CYS A 11 28.94 17.44 -57.12
C CYS A 11 28.84 17.16 -55.62
N THR A 12 29.34 18.13 -54.86
CA THR A 12 29.04 18.48 -53.47
C THR A 12 27.76 17.84 -52.89
N LEU A 13 27.92 16.85 -52.01
CA LEU A 13 26.85 16.45 -51.09
C LEU A 13 26.70 17.52 -49.98
N PRO A 14 25.49 17.99 -49.67
CA PRO A 14 25.28 18.93 -48.59
C PRO A 14 25.40 18.21 -47.23
N ALA A 15 26.14 18.81 -46.31
CA ALA A 15 26.23 18.36 -44.93
C ALA A 15 24.89 18.63 -44.22
N LEU A 16 24.06 17.59 -44.09
CA LEU A 16 22.90 17.61 -43.19
C LEU A 16 23.40 17.63 -41.73
N PRO A 17 22.89 18.53 -40.86
CA PRO A 17 23.21 18.47 -39.45
C PRO A 17 22.60 17.19 -38.88
N LEU A 18 23.46 16.36 -38.32
CA LEU A 18 23.14 15.11 -37.64
C LEU A 18 22.40 15.41 -36.33
N ALA A 19 21.11 15.76 -36.42
CA ALA A 19 20.23 15.95 -35.26
C ALA A 19 19.58 14.63 -34.77
N ALA A 20 20.10 13.47 -35.18
CA ALA A 20 19.48 12.16 -34.96
C ALA A 20 20.02 11.38 -33.74
N GLN A 21 20.79 11.99 -32.84
CA GLN A 21 21.29 11.32 -31.63
C GLN A 21 20.90 12.11 -30.36
N GLN A 22 19.60 12.22 -30.11
CA GLN A 22 19.10 12.36 -28.74
C GLN A 22 18.62 10.99 -28.29
N SER A 23 19.56 10.14 -27.87
CA SER A 23 19.22 8.93 -27.13
C SER A 23 18.47 9.34 -25.87
N PRO A 24 17.27 8.80 -25.59
CA PRO A 24 16.58 9.09 -24.34
C PRO A 24 17.50 8.70 -23.19
N THR A 25 17.78 9.65 -22.30
CA THR A 25 18.62 9.42 -21.13
C THR A 25 18.04 8.22 -20.37
N PRO A 26 18.84 7.15 -20.12
CA PRO A 26 18.33 5.97 -19.46
C PRO A 26 17.76 6.38 -18.10
N THR A 27 16.49 6.06 -17.88
CA THR A 27 15.82 6.33 -16.60
C THR A 27 16.51 5.51 -15.54
N ASP A 28 17.20 6.19 -14.62
CA ASP A 28 18.04 5.60 -13.59
C ASP A 28 17.19 4.83 -12.58
N THR A 29 17.22 3.50 -12.64
CA THR A 29 16.49 2.59 -11.75
C THR A 29 16.92 2.71 -10.28
N ILE A 30 18.10 3.29 -10.02
CA ILE A 30 18.68 3.43 -8.68
C ILE A 30 18.31 4.79 -8.05
N ALA A 31 17.63 5.68 -8.79
CA ALA A 31 17.21 6.97 -8.28
C ALA A 31 16.24 6.81 -7.09
N ALA A 32 16.63 7.36 -5.93
CA ALA A 32 15.83 7.33 -4.72
C ALA A 32 14.48 8.04 -4.95
N ARG A 33 13.39 7.25 -5.02
CA ARG A 33 12.05 7.78 -5.20
C ARG A 33 11.45 8.15 -3.84
N ALA A 34 11.09 9.42 -3.67
CA ALA A 34 10.34 9.86 -2.51
C ALA A 34 8.96 9.20 -2.52
N LEU A 35 8.66 8.43 -1.47
CA LEU A 35 7.33 7.86 -1.26
C LEU A 35 6.40 8.92 -0.67
N PRO A 36 5.10 8.90 -1.03
CA PRO A 36 4.13 9.81 -0.44
C PRO A 36 4.04 9.59 1.08
N SER A 37 3.84 10.66 1.83
CA SER A 37 3.72 10.60 3.28
C SER A 37 2.35 10.06 3.69
N ALA A 38 2.33 8.99 4.50
CA ALA A 38 1.12 8.52 5.14
C ALA A 38 0.79 9.38 6.37
N THR A 39 -0.49 9.70 6.54
CA THR A 39 -1.04 10.34 7.74
C THR A 39 -1.65 9.27 8.65
N VAL A 40 -1.72 9.51 9.95
CA VAL A 40 -2.36 8.63 10.95
C VAL A 40 -3.45 9.43 11.65
N VAL A 41 -4.62 8.82 11.86
CA VAL A 41 -5.73 9.42 12.60
C VAL A 41 -6.00 8.66 13.89
N GLY A 42 -5.66 7.37 13.98
CA GLY A 42 -6.01 6.52 15.13
C GLY A 42 -5.44 6.91 16.51
N TYR A 43 -4.65 7.98 16.63
CA TYR A 43 -4.24 8.55 17.92
C TYR A 43 -5.01 9.83 18.30
N GLY A 44 -6.16 10.08 17.66
CA GLY A 44 -7.03 11.22 17.94
C GLY A 44 -6.59 12.54 17.28
N GLN A 45 -5.39 12.58 16.70
CA GLN A 45 -4.90 13.72 15.90
C GLN A 45 -4.44 13.25 14.54
N ARG A 46 -4.73 14.04 13.50
CA ARG A 46 -4.26 13.81 12.14
C ARG A 46 -2.79 14.23 12.02
N LEU A 47 -1.88 13.28 12.22
CA LEU A 47 -0.43 13.52 12.23
C LEU A 47 0.28 12.72 11.13
N PRO A 48 1.37 13.23 10.53
CA PRO A 48 2.21 12.43 9.66
C PRO A 48 2.74 11.19 10.40
N LEU A 49 2.83 10.04 9.73
CA LEU A 49 3.33 8.79 10.31
C LEU A 49 4.70 8.97 10.98
N ARG A 50 5.60 9.76 10.36
CA ARG A 50 6.93 10.09 10.89
C ARG A 50 6.93 10.84 12.23
N ARG A 51 5.83 11.51 12.58
CA ARG A 51 5.66 12.27 13.84
C ARG A 51 4.84 11.51 14.88
N THR A 52 4.35 10.32 14.54
CA THR A 52 3.53 9.50 15.44
C THR A 52 4.45 8.58 16.26
N ALA A 53 4.45 8.73 17.59
CA ALA A 53 5.28 7.94 18.51
C ALA A 53 4.71 6.53 18.77
N ALA A 54 4.25 5.84 17.73
CA ALA A 54 3.66 4.51 17.84
C ALA A 54 3.88 3.65 16.60
N GLY A 55 3.81 2.33 16.76
CA GLY A 55 3.91 1.38 15.66
C GLY A 55 2.62 1.34 14.83
N VAL A 56 2.42 2.27 13.90
CA VAL A 56 1.23 2.29 13.05
C VAL A 56 1.56 1.73 11.66
N GLY A 57 0.71 0.83 11.17
CA GLY A 57 0.69 0.43 9.77
C GLY A 57 -0.51 1.06 9.07
N VAL A 58 -0.33 1.55 7.85
CA VAL A 58 -1.38 2.18 7.05
C VAL A 58 -1.48 1.44 5.72
N ILE A 59 -2.71 1.09 5.34
CA ILE A 59 -3.06 0.54 4.03
C ILE A 59 -4.03 1.52 3.39
N ASP A 60 -3.63 2.10 2.26
CA ASP A 60 -4.51 2.94 1.45
C ASP A 60 -5.35 2.10 0.49
N GLN A 61 -6.45 2.67 0.00
CA GLN A 61 -7.35 2.07 -0.99
C GLN A 61 -6.59 1.51 -2.19
N SER A 62 -5.56 2.24 -2.66
CA SER A 62 -4.74 1.82 -3.81
C SER A 62 -3.94 0.54 -3.56
N VAL A 63 -3.72 0.13 -2.31
CA VAL A 63 -3.09 -1.15 -1.96
C VAL A 63 -4.15 -2.24 -1.85
N ILE A 64 -5.31 -1.93 -1.27
CA ILE A 64 -6.45 -2.86 -1.17
C ILE A 64 -6.88 -3.33 -2.56
N GLN A 65 -7.06 -2.38 -3.49
CA GLN A 65 -7.46 -2.64 -4.88
C GLN A 65 -6.40 -3.36 -5.74
N ARG A 66 -5.14 -3.49 -5.28
CA ARG A 66 -4.14 -4.30 -5.98
C ARG A 66 -4.34 -5.79 -5.78
N PHE A 67 -5.11 -6.17 -4.77
CA PHE A 67 -5.38 -7.56 -4.43
C PHE A 67 -6.85 -7.90 -4.75
N ASN A 68 -7.27 -9.10 -4.38
CA ASN A 68 -8.64 -9.55 -4.59
C ASN A 68 -9.62 -8.71 -3.75
N GLU A 69 -10.59 -8.08 -4.42
CA GLU A 69 -11.65 -7.27 -3.80
C GLU A 69 -12.58 -8.08 -2.88
N ASN A 70 -12.57 -9.42 -2.99
CA ASN A 70 -13.35 -10.29 -2.11
C ASN A 70 -12.61 -10.70 -0.83
N SER A 71 -11.33 -10.35 -0.67
CA SER A 71 -10.55 -10.77 0.50
C SER A 71 -9.59 -9.71 0.99
N LEU A 72 -9.75 -9.31 2.25
CA LEU A 72 -8.85 -8.41 2.95
C LEU A 72 -7.52 -9.07 3.34
N ALA A 73 -7.43 -10.39 3.34
CA ALA A 73 -6.27 -11.12 3.84
C ALA A 73 -4.98 -10.71 3.12
N SER A 74 -5.01 -10.67 1.79
CA SER A 74 -3.82 -10.34 0.98
C SER A 74 -3.33 -8.91 1.23
N ALA A 75 -4.24 -7.94 1.30
CA ALA A 75 -3.90 -6.54 1.56
C ALA A 75 -3.37 -6.35 2.99
N VAL A 76 -4.06 -6.91 4.00
CA VAL A 76 -3.65 -6.79 5.41
C VAL A 76 -2.31 -7.47 5.67
N ASN A 77 -2.04 -8.60 5.00
CA ASN A 77 -0.80 -9.35 5.16
C ASN A 77 0.44 -8.66 4.55
N THR A 78 0.29 -7.51 3.88
CA THR A 78 1.44 -6.67 3.51
C THR A 78 2.02 -5.93 4.72
N LEU A 79 1.28 -5.82 5.82
CA LEU A 79 1.76 -5.15 7.03
C LEU A 79 2.63 -6.08 7.88
N PRO A 80 3.83 -5.64 8.29
CA PRO A 80 4.67 -6.42 9.17
C PRO A 80 4.07 -6.50 10.57
N GLY A 81 4.09 -7.71 11.14
CA GLY A 81 3.57 -8.01 12.46
C GLY A 81 2.04 -8.11 12.54
N VAL A 82 1.36 -8.16 11.39
CA VAL A 82 -0.09 -8.41 11.28
C VAL A 82 -0.29 -9.66 10.43
N ARG A 83 -1.23 -10.51 10.83
CA ARG A 83 -1.60 -11.71 10.09
C ARG A 83 -3.12 -11.82 10.06
N LEU A 84 -3.71 -11.79 8.87
CA LEU A 84 -5.12 -12.06 8.63
C LEU A 84 -5.24 -13.38 7.88
N GLU A 85 -5.99 -14.32 8.46
CA GLU A 85 -6.21 -15.66 7.91
C GLU A 85 -7.71 -15.94 7.82
N GLU A 86 -8.12 -16.51 6.71
CA GLU A 86 -9.46 -17.07 6.52
C GLU A 86 -9.36 -18.59 6.57
N ARG A 87 -10.07 -19.22 7.50
CA ARG A 87 -9.99 -20.68 7.70
C ARG A 87 -11.07 -21.46 6.97
N ALA A 88 -12.20 -20.81 6.79
CA ALA A 88 -13.37 -21.26 6.09
C ALA A 88 -14.12 -19.99 5.65
N THR A 89 -15.05 -20.13 4.71
CA THR A 89 -15.89 -19.00 4.28
C THR A 89 -16.48 -18.28 5.48
N ALA A 90 -16.28 -16.97 5.56
CA ALA A 90 -16.72 -16.11 6.67
C ALA A 90 -16.07 -16.38 8.05
N SER A 91 -15.01 -17.18 8.13
CA SER A 91 -14.29 -17.49 9.36
C SER A 91 -12.89 -16.86 9.35
N TYR A 92 -12.79 -15.65 9.89
CA TYR A 92 -11.56 -14.87 9.94
C TYR A 92 -10.85 -14.95 11.29
N ARG A 93 -9.52 -14.90 11.22
CA ARG A 93 -8.61 -14.72 12.37
C ARG A 93 -7.64 -13.60 12.07
N ILE A 94 -7.47 -12.69 13.02
CA ILE A 94 -6.46 -11.63 12.93
C ILE A 94 -5.53 -11.70 14.14
N SER A 95 -4.23 -11.58 13.85
CA SER A 95 -3.15 -11.49 14.82
C SER A 95 -2.44 -10.16 14.63
N VAL A 96 -2.25 -9.42 15.71
CA VAL A 96 -1.37 -8.24 15.73
C VAL A 96 -0.32 -8.50 16.81
N ARG A 97 0.95 -8.61 16.39
CA ARG A 97 2.08 -8.95 17.28
C ARG A 97 1.83 -10.17 18.18
N GLY A 98 1.16 -11.21 17.64
CA GLY A 98 0.95 -12.47 18.36
C GLY A 98 -0.29 -12.53 19.26
N SER A 99 -1.24 -11.60 19.12
CA SER A 99 -2.47 -11.55 19.94
C SER A 99 -3.35 -12.81 19.86
N THR A 100 -3.26 -13.60 18.78
CA THR A 100 -4.10 -14.79 18.54
C THR A 100 -3.82 -15.99 19.46
N LEU A 101 -2.76 -15.97 20.29
CA LEU A 101 -2.40 -17.10 21.17
C LEU A 101 -3.53 -17.56 22.11
N ARG A 102 -4.49 -16.69 22.43
CA ARG A 102 -5.64 -17.00 23.29
C ARG A 102 -7.00 -17.06 22.58
N SER A 103 -7.03 -16.97 21.25
CA SER A 103 -8.29 -17.01 20.49
C SER A 103 -8.17 -17.85 19.22
N PRO A 104 -8.43 -19.17 19.30
CA PRO A 104 -8.45 -20.02 18.12
C PRO A 104 -9.67 -19.76 17.23
N PHE A 105 -10.68 -18.98 17.60
CA PHE A 105 -11.82 -18.73 16.72
C PHE A 105 -12.30 -17.29 16.83
N GLY A 106 -12.75 -16.75 15.69
CA GLY A 106 -13.14 -15.35 15.58
C GLY A 106 -11.99 -14.37 15.81
N VAL A 107 -12.33 -13.09 15.65
CA VAL A 107 -11.45 -11.97 15.96
C VAL A 107 -11.70 -11.57 17.41
N ARG A 108 -10.76 -11.95 18.30
CA ARG A 108 -10.75 -11.60 19.72
C ARG A 108 -9.34 -11.18 20.16
N ASN A 109 -9.23 -10.43 21.24
CA ASN A 109 -8.04 -9.71 21.71
C ASN A 109 -7.51 -8.63 20.74
N VAL A 110 -8.33 -8.17 19.80
CA VAL A 110 -8.02 -7.06 18.89
C VAL A 110 -9.24 -6.14 18.82
N LYS A 111 -9.05 -4.87 19.19
CA LYS A 111 -10.09 -3.85 19.09
C LYS A 111 -10.22 -3.39 17.64
N LEU A 112 -11.41 -3.47 17.08
CA LEU A 112 -11.71 -3.00 15.73
C LEU A 112 -12.63 -1.79 15.80
N TYR A 113 -12.29 -0.78 15.02
CA TYR A 113 -13.07 0.44 14.88
C TYR A 113 -13.38 0.66 13.41
N TYR A 114 -14.63 1.01 13.13
CA TYR A 114 -15.10 1.41 11.81
C TYR A 114 -15.66 2.83 11.94
N PHE A 115 -15.04 3.80 11.27
CA PHE A 115 -15.31 5.24 11.47
C PHE A 115 -15.30 5.68 12.94
N ASP A 116 -14.27 5.26 13.69
CA ASP A 116 -14.10 5.53 15.13
C ASP A 116 -15.22 4.95 16.04
N ILE A 117 -16.12 4.12 15.49
CA ILE A 117 -17.14 3.40 16.25
C ILE A 117 -16.65 1.97 16.49
N PRO A 118 -16.75 1.43 17.72
CA PRO A 118 -16.41 0.03 17.98
C PRO A 118 -17.21 -0.90 17.06
N PHE A 119 -16.49 -1.71 16.29
CA PHE A 119 -17.07 -2.69 15.38
C PHE A 119 -17.28 -4.07 16.07
N THR A 120 -16.68 -4.25 17.24
CA THR A 120 -16.80 -5.47 18.04
C THR A 120 -18.18 -5.55 18.71
N GLU A 121 -18.83 -6.70 18.59
CA GLU A 121 -20.12 -6.98 19.23
C GLU A 121 -19.98 -7.14 20.75
N ALA A 122 -21.09 -7.04 21.48
CA ALA A 122 -21.12 -7.20 22.95
C ALA A 122 -20.62 -8.57 23.44
N ASN A 123 -20.63 -9.60 22.58
CA ASN A 123 -20.07 -10.93 22.86
C ASN A 123 -18.52 -10.98 22.77
N GLY A 124 -17.87 -9.87 22.37
CA GLY A 124 -16.42 -9.77 22.21
C GLY A 124 -15.89 -10.40 20.93
N THR A 125 -16.70 -10.54 19.89
CA THR A 125 -16.27 -10.99 18.56
C THR A 125 -16.51 -9.89 17.52
N SER A 126 -15.66 -9.86 16.48
CA SER A 126 -15.78 -8.89 15.39
C SER A 126 -16.02 -9.62 14.06
N PRO A 127 -17.19 -9.46 13.42
CA PRO A 127 -17.52 -10.15 12.18
C PRO A 127 -16.84 -9.48 10.99
N LEU A 128 -15.61 -9.86 10.66
CA LEU A 128 -14.89 -9.28 9.50
C LEU A 128 -15.55 -9.60 8.14
N ASN A 129 -16.42 -10.60 8.09
CA ASN A 129 -17.09 -11.06 6.87
C ASN A 129 -18.15 -10.10 6.32
N ILE A 130 -18.64 -9.16 7.11
CA ILE A 130 -19.61 -8.15 6.63
C ILE A 130 -18.91 -6.92 6.03
N LEU A 131 -17.58 -6.82 6.14
CA LEU A 131 -16.81 -5.74 5.55
C LEU A 131 -16.49 -6.09 4.10
N ASP A 132 -16.98 -5.26 3.18
CA ASP A 132 -16.60 -5.33 1.77
C ASP A 132 -15.26 -4.60 1.56
N ALA A 133 -14.26 -5.32 1.05
CA ALA A 133 -12.94 -4.74 0.81
C ALA A 133 -12.97 -3.65 -0.28
N ALA A 134 -13.88 -3.74 -1.25
CA ALA A 134 -14.00 -2.75 -2.33
C ALA A 134 -14.45 -1.38 -1.80
N GLN A 135 -15.21 -1.36 -0.69
CA GLN A 135 -15.73 -0.13 -0.07
C GLN A 135 -14.77 0.47 0.97
N LEU A 136 -13.69 -0.23 1.34
CA LEU A 136 -12.73 0.29 2.32
C LEU A 136 -11.77 1.29 1.65
N GLY A 137 -11.79 2.53 2.12
CA GLY A 137 -10.84 3.56 1.67
C GLY A 137 -9.45 3.46 2.33
N ARG A 138 -9.40 3.02 3.59
CA ARG A 138 -8.15 3.01 4.38
C ARG A 138 -8.26 2.09 5.58
N ILE A 139 -7.18 1.39 5.89
CA ILE A 139 -7.04 0.59 7.10
C ILE A 139 -5.82 1.09 7.88
N GLU A 140 -6.03 1.46 9.14
CA GLU A 140 -4.95 1.81 10.07
C GLU A 140 -4.85 0.74 11.15
N VAL A 141 -3.65 0.17 11.33
CA VAL A 141 -3.38 -0.85 12.35
C VAL A 141 -2.40 -0.30 13.36
N LEU A 142 -2.87 -0.10 14.58
CA LEU A 142 -2.05 0.30 15.70
C LEU A 142 -1.44 -0.95 16.35
N LYS A 143 -0.12 -1.06 16.31
CA LYS A 143 0.63 -2.19 16.85
C LYS A 143 1.20 -1.81 18.21
N GLY A 144 0.59 -2.36 19.26
CA GLY A 144 1.03 -2.15 20.65
C GLY A 144 -0.13 -1.74 21.56
N PRO A 145 0.17 -1.42 22.83
CA PRO A 145 -0.85 -1.02 23.79
C PRO A 145 -1.41 0.37 23.43
N ALA A 146 -2.67 0.42 23.01
CA ALA A 146 -3.38 1.67 22.68
C ALA A 146 -4.47 2.02 23.72
N GLY A 147 -4.37 1.47 24.93
CA GLY A 147 -5.37 1.64 25.99
C GLY A 147 -5.58 3.09 26.43
N SER A 148 -4.57 3.95 26.31
CA SER A 148 -4.70 5.37 26.66
C SER A 148 -5.62 6.16 25.73
N VAL A 149 -5.78 5.72 24.48
CA VAL A 149 -6.63 6.40 23.47
C VAL A 149 -8.00 5.73 23.37
N TYR A 150 -8.02 4.39 23.39
CA TYR A 150 -9.21 3.58 23.11
C TYR A 150 -9.80 2.88 24.34
N GLY A 151 -9.27 3.18 25.53
CA GLY A 151 -9.78 2.72 26.82
C GLY A 151 -9.70 1.21 27.06
N ALA A 152 -10.17 0.82 28.24
CA ALA A 152 -10.49 -0.56 28.56
C ALA A 152 -11.83 -0.92 27.91
N GLY A 153 -11.87 -2.00 27.13
CA GLY A 153 -13.08 -2.38 26.39
C GLY A 153 -12.84 -3.66 25.61
N THR A 154 -13.94 -4.31 25.24
CA THR A 154 -13.92 -5.59 24.54
C THR A 154 -13.38 -5.43 23.12
N GLY A 155 -12.60 -6.43 22.71
CA GLY A 155 -11.80 -6.43 21.50
C GLY A 155 -10.79 -7.54 21.63
#